data_AF-A0A250F5B5-F1
#
_entry.id   AF-A0A250F5B5-F1
#
_cell.length_a   1.000
_cell.length_b   1.000
_cell.length_c   1.000
_cell.angle_alpha   90.00
_cell.angle_beta   90.00
_cell.angle_gamma   90.00
#
_symmetry.space_group_name_H-M   'P 1'
#
loop_
_entity.id
_entity.type
_entity.pdbx_description
1 polymer ?
#
loop_
_entity_poly.entity_id
_entity_poly.type
_entity_poly.pdbx_seq_one_letter_code
_entity_poly.pdbx_strand_id
1 'polypeptide(L)'
;MTLELFAYIILCLLSLFFAYKESKFSNMKSLSRKIFAFIIGATWFVIIRLSGFDIDINTYVEYLGNNIEFLLIKDSFYFLREFVFWGVFIGGYIILQDKILILLSIDIIVLYFLIKTIINFRLPFYSFFLLLCFFPNLMGYENVYRQYIATILTLYAISIAYKNSFPIRKKEFKSYIFIIIAGLCHNVAFLFFPLLFLLKKRFKLGIFLSLIIFIALPMLSSSKSEGETGEVPVEFFLIITTILYIFYLIINSFRLTKTNIYFLSFVFILITESIIVLTGVASKRIVMFALNIILIFIIISLQRSRFSLMNYRFFVLLLCFFMLAPTFLSNSSFQMLLTTNK
;
A
#
# COMPACT_ATOMS: atom_id res chain seq x y z
N MET A 1 3.61 8.81 26.60
CA MET A 1 3.10 8.73 25.22
C MET A 1 4.16 9.37 24.33
N THR A 2 4.69 8.62 23.38
CA THR A 2 5.70 9.12 22.44
C THR A 2 5.09 10.20 21.53
N LEU A 3 5.94 11.07 20.98
CA LEU A 3 5.48 12.08 20.01
C LEU A 3 4.85 11.40 18.78
N GLU A 4 5.42 10.28 18.35
CA GLU A 4 4.94 9.47 17.24
C GLU A 4 3.54 8.91 17.50
N LEU A 5 3.31 8.21 18.63
CA LEU A 5 1.99 7.69 18.99
C LEU A 5 0.95 8.82 19.10
N PHE A 6 1.33 9.95 19.70
CA PHE A 6 0.43 11.10 19.81
C PHE A 6 0.02 11.64 18.44
N ALA A 7 0.99 11.85 17.54
CA ALA A 7 0.74 12.32 16.19
C ALA A 7 -0.09 11.29 15.38
N TYR A 8 0.18 10.00 15.54
CA TYR A 8 -0.58 8.93 14.93
C TYR A 8 -2.05 8.91 15.37
N ILE A 9 -2.31 9.08 16.68
CA ILE A 9 -3.68 9.19 17.21
C ILE A 9 -4.40 10.40 16.61
N ILE A 10 -3.71 11.55 16.47
CA ILE A 10 -4.29 12.73 15.81
C ILE A 10 -4.68 12.40 14.36
N LEU A 11 -3.83 11.72 13.59
CA LEU A 11 -4.14 11.32 12.21
C LEU A 11 -5.36 10.37 12.15
N CYS A 12 -5.45 9.42 13.08
CA CYS A 12 -6.62 8.54 13.22
C CYS A 12 -7.90 9.34 13.52
N LEU A 13 -7.84 10.30 14.44
CA LEU A 13 -8.95 11.18 14.77
C LEU A 13 -9.36 12.06 13.57
N LEU A 14 -8.41 12.56 12.78
CA LEU A 14 -8.70 13.28 11.54
C LEU A 14 -9.43 12.38 10.53
N SER A 15 -9.01 11.12 10.38
CA SER A 15 -9.72 10.14 9.54
C SER A 15 -11.18 10.00 9.97
N LEU A 16 -11.43 9.77 11.27
CA LEU A 16 -12.78 9.62 11.82
C LEU A 16 -13.61 10.92 11.70
N PHE A 17 -13.01 12.07 11.98
CA PHE A 17 -13.67 13.37 11.88
C PHE A 17 -14.12 13.66 10.44
N PHE A 18 -13.24 13.48 9.45
CA PHE A 18 -13.60 13.68 8.05
C PHE A 18 -14.56 12.60 7.54
N ALA A 19 -14.43 11.34 7.99
CA ALA A 19 -15.38 10.27 7.68
C ALA A 19 -16.82 10.62 8.13
N TYR A 20 -16.96 11.21 9.32
CA TYR A 20 -18.25 11.63 9.85
C TYR A 20 -18.78 12.90 9.19
N LYS A 21 -17.95 13.95 9.08
CA LYS A 21 -18.40 15.28 8.63
C LYS A 21 -18.73 15.29 7.14
N GLU A 22 -17.96 14.58 6.33
CA GLU A 22 -18.00 14.76 4.88
C GLU A 22 -19.14 14.01 4.19
N SER A 23 -19.50 14.50 3.00
CA SER A 23 -20.45 13.84 2.10
C SER A 23 -19.75 12.80 1.23
N LYS A 24 -20.54 11.94 0.58
CA LYS A 24 -20.05 10.91 -0.36
C LYS A 24 -19.08 11.42 -1.42
N PHE A 25 -19.21 12.68 -1.86
CA PHE A 25 -18.45 13.23 -2.98
C PHE A 25 -17.42 14.30 -2.59
N SER A 26 -17.12 14.40 -1.30
CA SER A 26 -16.11 15.30 -0.76
C SER A 26 -14.70 14.91 -1.26
N ASN A 27 -14.16 15.62 -2.26
CA ASN A 27 -12.92 15.20 -2.93
C ASN A 27 -11.70 16.01 -2.45
N MET A 28 -10.51 15.44 -2.63
CA MET A 28 -9.18 16.04 -2.46
C MET A 28 -8.76 16.99 -3.60
N LYS A 29 -9.67 17.36 -4.51
CA LYS A 29 -9.32 18.19 -5.68
C LYS A 29 -8.97 19.64 -5.34
N SER A 30 -9.56 20.21 -4.29
CA SER A 30 -9.29 21.59 -3.86
C SER A 30 -7.80 21.77 -3.53
N LEU A 31 -7.22 22.90 -3.92
CA LEU A 31 -5.82 23.23 -3.63
C LEU A 31 -5.56 23.25 -2.12
N SER A 32 -6.46 23.84 -1.33
CA SER A 32 -6.33 23.91 0.13
C SER A 32 -6.22 22.53 0.78
N ARG A 33 -7.03 21.57 0.33
CA ARG A 33 -7.02 20.19 0.83
C ARG A 33 -5.75 19.43 0.45
N LYS A 34 -5.21 19.68 -0.75
CA LYS A 34 -3.94 19.09 -1.19
C LYS A 34 -2.79 19.60 -0.35
N ILE A 35 -2.73 20.92 -0.14
CA ILE A 35 -1.70 21.57 0.68
C ILE A 35 -1.81 21.06 2.12
N PHE A 36 -3.01 21.04 2.70
CA PHE A 36 -3.23 20.55 4.06
C PHE A 36 -2.78 19.09 4.25
N ALA A 37 -3.18 18.19 3.34
CA ALA A 37 -2.74 16.80 3.39
C ALA A 37 -1.24 16.63 3.17
N PHE A 38 -0.65 17.41 2.26
CA PHE A 38 0.79 17.37 2.01
C PHE A 38 1.58 17.85 3.23
N ILE A 39 1.19 18.97 3.84
CA ILE A 39 1.85 19.50 5.05
C ILE A 39 1.74 18.49 6.18
N ILE A 40 0.54 17.98 6.48
CA ILE A 40 0.35 17.00 7.55
C ILE A 40 1.16 15.72 7.28
N GLY A 41 1.11 15.20 6.06
CA GLY A 41 1.87 14.01 5.68
C GLY A 41 3.38 14.23 5.80
N ALA A 42 3.89 15.39 5.38
CA ALA A 42 5.29 15.74 5.51
C ALA A 42 5.71 15.88 6.99
N THR A 43 4.90 16.56 7.82
CA THR A 43 5.13 16.64 9.26
C THR A 43 5.15 15.26 9.91
N TRP A 44 4.23 14.37 9.51
CA TRP A 44 4.19 12.99 9.98
C TRP A 44 5.50 12.24 9.68
N PHE A 45 5.98 12.29 8.44
CA PHE A 45 7.24 11.64 8.08
C PHE A 45 8.45 12.26 8.79
N VAL A 46 8.47 13.57 9.02
CA VAL A 46 9.52 14.20 9.85
C VAL A 46 9.51 13.64 11.26
N ILE A 47 8.34 13.51 11.89
CA ILE A 47 8.23 12.95 13.24
C ILE A 47 8.75 11.52 13.28
N ILE A 48 8.34 10.67 12.32
CA ILE A 48 8.81 9.28 12.23
C ILE A 48 10.34 9.21 12.09
N ARG A 49 10.90 9.90 11.08
CA ARG A 49 12.33 9.80 10.79
C ARG A 49 13.23 10.36 11.88
N LEU A 50 12.70 11.22 12.75
CA LEU A 50 13.40 11.72 13.93
C LEU A 50 13.18 10.86 15.18
N SER A 51 12.18 9.96 15.20
CA SER A 51 11.89 9.09 16.35
C SER A 51 12.79 7.86 16.41
N GLY A 52 13.40 7.48 15.28
CA GLY A 52 14.33 6.36 15.15
C GLY A 52 14.04 5.52 13.91
N PHE A 53 14.76 4.41 13.75
CA PHE A 53 14.51 3.45 12.68
C PHE A 53 14.24 2.05 13.25
N ASP A 54 13.31 1.32 12.63
CA ASP A 54 13.14 -0.10 12.90
C ASP A 54 14.16 -0.96 12.14
N ILE A 55 14.16 -2.27 12.44
CA ILE A 55 15.17 -3.26 12.06
C ILE A 55 15.51 -3.21 10.56
N ASP A 56 14.51 -3.23 9.68
CA ASP A 56 14.76 -3.26 8.24
C ASP A 56 15.32 -1.93 7.73
N ILE A 57 14.84 -0.79 8.23
CA ILE A 57 15.33 0.54 7.83
C ILE A 57 16.76 0.75 8.35
N ASN A 58 17.05 0.35 9.59
CA ASN A 58 18.40 0.35 10.13
C ASN A 58 19.35 -0.45 9.24
N THR A 59 18.92 -1.64 8.81
CA THR A 59 19.71 -2.46 7.87
C THR A 59 20.00 -1.70 6.57
N TYR A 60 19.01 -1.00 6.00
CA TYR A 60 19.23 -0.18 4.79
C TYR A 60 20.22 0.96 5.03
N VAL A 61 20.09 1.63 6.17
CA VAL A 61 20.91 2.78 6.55
C VAL A 61 22.35 2.38 6.91
N GLU A 62 22.56 1.20 7.48
CA GLU A 62 23.87 0.61 7.74
C GLU A 62 24.65 0.36 6.44
N TYR A 63 23.96 -0.09 5.39
CA TYR A 63 24.59 -0.30 4.08
C TYR A 63 25.17 0.98 3.44
N LEU A 64 24.71 2.16 3.85
CA LEU A 64 25.22 3.45 3.36
C LEU A 64 26.54 3.89 4.02
N GLY A 65 26.98 3.25 5.10
CA GLY A 65 28.17 3.66 5.87
C GLY A 65 29.49 3.38 5.15
N ASN A 66 30.07 2.19 5.36
CA ASN A 66 31.47 1.92 5.00
C ASN A 66 31.65 0.82 3.94
N ASN A 67 30.57 0.23 3.41
CA ASN A 67 30.64 -1.01 2.62
C ASN A 67 29.97 -0.91 1.23
N ILE A 68 29.69 0.29 0.70
CA ILE A 68 28.97 0.44 -0.58
C ILE A 68 29.64 -0.36 -1.70
N GLU A 69 30.97 -0.30 -1.82
CA GLU A 69 31.74 -1.07 -2.81
C GLU A 69 31.74 -2.58 -2.53
N PHE A 70 31.88 -2.99 -1.26
CA PHE A 70 31.91 -4.40 -0.87
C PHE A 70 30.53 -5.09 -1.03
N LEU A 71 29.44 -4.36 -0.81
CA LEU A 71 28.05 -4.84 -0.94
C LEU A 71 27.63 -5.08 -2.38
N LEU A 72 28.04 -4.19 -3.30
CA LEU A 72 27.78 -4.35 -4.73
C LEU A 72 28.44 -5.62 -5.30
N ILE A 73 29.55 -6.06 -4.70
CA ILE A 73 30.33 -7.22 -5.15
C ILE A 73 29.83 -8.52 -4.49
N LYS A 74 29.54 -8.52 -3.18
CA LYS A 74 29.20 -9.76 -2.43
C LYS A 74 27.74 -10.19 -2.55
N ASP A 75 26.79 -9.26 -2.57
CA ASP A 75 25.33 -9.54 -2.61
C ASP A 75 24.68 -9.00 -3.90
N SER A 76 25.42 -9.00 -5.00
CA SER A 76 25.03 -8.41 -6.30
C SER A 76 23.62 -8.81 -6.75
N PHE A 77 23.21 -10.06 -6.59
CA PHE A 77 21.87 -10.54 -6.95
C PHE A 77 20.74 -9.93 -6.12
N TYR A 78 20.97 -9.59 -4.85
CA TYR A 78 19.97 -8.95 -3.99
C TYR A 78 19.71 -7.51 -4.43
N PHE A 79 20.78 -6.76 -4.72
CA PHE A 79 20.70 -5.39 -5.21
C PHE A 79 20.12 -5.29 -6.62
N LEU A 80 20.45 -6.23 -7.52
CA LEU A 80 19.93 -6.28 -8.89
C LEU A 80 18.42 -6.53 -8.95
N ARG A 81 17.87 -7.32 -8.02
CA ARG A 81 16.43 -7.60 -7.97
C ARG A 81 15.60 -6.35 -7.71
N GLU A 82 16.11 -5.42 -6.92
CA GLU A 82 15.39 -4.21 -6.48
C GLU A 82 16.18 -2.95 -6.81
N PHE A 83 16.78 -2.93 -8.01
CA PHE A 83 17.78 -1.94 -8.40
C PHE A 83 17.24 -0.51 -8.41
N VAL A 84 15.93 -0.30 -8.63
CA VAL A 84 15.37 1.05 -8.64
C VAL A 84 15.39 1.63 -7.23
N PHE A 85 15.03 0.84 -6.22
CA PHE A 85 15.12 1.30 -4.84
C PHE A 85 16.58 1.60 -4.47
N TRP A 86 17.47 0.63 -4.66
CA TRP A 86 18.87 0.77 -4.27
C TRP A 86 19.59 1.87 -5.04
N GLY A 87 19.33 2.01 -6.34
CA GLY A 87 19.91 3.07 -7.16
C GLY A 87 19.46 4.46 -6.72
N VAL A 88 18.17 4.63 -6.36
CA VAL A 88 17.67 5.90 -5.81
C VAL A 88 18.22 6.17 -4.43
N PHE A 89 18.29 5.15 -3.57
CA PHE A 89 18.73 5.28 -2.18
C PHE A 89 20.23 5.58 -2.07
N ILE A 90 21.07 4.78 -2.75
CA ILE A 90 22.53 4.98 -2.80
C ILE A 90 22.87 6.25 -3.58
N GLY A 91 22.28 6.46 -4.76
CA GLY A 91 22.50 7.66 -5.56
C GLY A 91 22.08 8.94 -4.83
N GLY A 92 20.97 8.89 -4.09
CA GLY A 92 20.55 9.98 -3.21
C GLY A 92 21.53 10.22 -2.06
N TYR A 93 22.09 9.17 -1.47
CA TYR A 93 23.09 9.28 -0.41
C TYR A 93 24.39 9.93 -0.86
N ILE A 94 24.87 9.61 -2.06
CA ILE A 94 26.05 10.23 -2.63
C ILE A 94 25.89 11.77 -2.72
N ILE A 95 24.67 12.25 -2.97
CA ILE A 95 24.38 13.68 -3.13
C ILE A 95 24.12 14.37 -1.78
N LEU A 96 23.27 13.78 -0.93
CA LEU A 96 22.79 14.42 0.30
C LEU A 96 23.69 14.16 1.52
N GLN A 97 24.43 13.05 1.52
CA GLN A 97 25.32 12.60 2.60
C GLN A 97 24.65 12.44 3.99
N ASP A 98 23.31 12.50 4.05
CA ASP A 98 22.52 12.41 5.27
C ASP A 98 21.39 11.39 5.11
N LYS A 99 21.43 10.36 5.96
CA LYS A 99 20.52 9.21 5.97
C LYS A 99 19.06 9.62 6.19
N ILE A 100 18.81 10.58 7.08
CA ILE A 100 17.48 11.08 7.41
C ILE A 100 16.95 11.90 6.23
N LEU A 101 17.77 12.78 5.65
CA LEU A 101 17.35 13.63 4.53
C LEU A 101 16.95 12.82 3.29
N ILE A 102 17.61 11.70 3.01
CA ILE A 102 17.26 10.85 1.85
C ILE A 102 15.95 10.11 2.09
N LEU A 103 15.76 9.55 3.29
CA LEU A 103 14.50 8.91 3.66
C LEU A 103 13.34 9.92 3.56
N LEU A 104 13.52 11.13 4.09
CA LEU A 104 12.52 12.20 3.96
C LEU A 104 12.27 12.60 2.50
N SER A 105 13.32 12.65 1.67
CA SER A 105 13.18 12.97 0.25
C SER A 105 12.35 11.92 -0.49
N ILE A 106 12.58 10.63 -0.21
CA ILE A 106 11.79 9.53 -0.76
C ILE A 106 10.36 9.58 -0.20
N ASP A 107 10.17 9.83 1.10
CA ASP A 107 8.85 9.96 1.73
C ASP A 107 8.01 11.07 1.07
N ILE A 108 8.61 12.21 0.73
CA ILE A 108 7.95 13.31 0.01
C ILE A 108 7.49 12.86 -1.38
N ILE A 109 8.33 12.12 -2.11
CA ILE A 109 7.99 11.58 -3.43
C ILE A 109 6.83 10.58 -3.32
N VAL A 110 6.89 9.69 -2.33
CA VAL A 110 5.84 8.69 -2.07
C VAL A 110 4.53 9.37 -1.67
N LEU A 111 4.59 10.38 -0.79
CA LEU A 111 3.44 11.19 -0.38
C LEU A 111 2.77 11.86 -1.59
N TYR A 112 3.56 12.41 -2.51
CA TYR A 112 3.04 12.96 -3.77
C TYR A 112 2.24 11.91 -4.57
N PHE A 113 2.76 10.69 -4.71
CA PHE A 113 2.06 9.63 -5.42
C PHE A 113 0.82 9.12 -4.69
N LEU A 114 0.83 9.07 -3.35
CA LEU A 114 -0.35 8.75 -2.55
C LEU A 114 -1.47 9.78 -2.78
N ILE A 115 -1.15 11.07 -2.72
CA ILE A 115 -2.11 12.15 -3.00
C ILE A 115 -2.64 12.06 -4.44
N LYS A 116 -1.78 11.79 -5.43
CA LYS A 116 -2.20 11.61 -6.82
C LYS A 116 -3.12 10.39 -7.00
N THR A 117 -2.85 9.31 -6.29
CA THR A 117 -3.68 8.09 -6.28
C THR A 117 -5.09 8.41 -5.82
N ILE A 118 -5.23 9.08 -4.67
CA ILE A 118 -6.50 9.50 -4.10
C ILE A 118 -7.28 10.40 -5.08
N ILE A 119 -6.61 11.38 -5.69
CA ILE A 119 -7.22 12.28 -6.68
C ILE A 119 -7.69 11.52 -7.93
N ASN A 120 -6.90 10.56 -8.42
CA ASN A 120 -7.23 9.80 -9.63
C ASN A 120 -8.44 8.88 -9.43
N PHE A 121 -8.51 8.20 -8.28
CA PHE A 121 -9.68 7.42 -7.88
C PHE A 121 -10.89 8.28 -7.48
N ARG A 122 -10.67 9.56 -7.18
CA ARG A 122 -11.66 10.51 -6.65
C ARG A 122 -12.19 10.11 -5.27
N LEU A 123 -11.31 9.56 -4.43
CA LEU A 123 -11.71 9.10 -3.10
C LEU A 123 -12.07 10.29 -2.19
N PRO A 124 -12.92 10.05 -1.17
CA PRO A 124 -13.21 11.02 -0.13
C PRO A 124 -11.95 11.49 0.61
N PHE A 125 -11.96 12.70 1.17
CA PHE A 125 -10.78 13.29 1.80
C PHE A 125 -10.27 12.47 3.00
N TYR A 126 -11.15 11.87 3.80
CA TYR A 126 -10.76 10.99 4.91
C TYR A 126 -9.87 9.82 4.47
N SER A 127 -9.97 9.38 3.19
CA SER A 127 -9.20 8.25 2.66
C SER A 127 -7.69 8.52 2.71
N PHE A 128 -7.27 9.79 2.69
CA PHE A 128 -5.86 10.14 2.86
C PHE A 128 -5.34 9.69 4.22
N PHE A 129 -6.01 10.13 5.29
CA PHE A 129 -5.63 9.78 6.66
C PHE A 129 -5.83 8.28 6.93
N LEU A 130 -6.93 7.70 6.43
CA LEU A 130 -7.19 6.28 6.58
C LEU A 130 -6.10 5.43 5.94
N LEU A 131 -5.67 5.75 4.71
CA LEU A 131 -4.59 5.03 4.05
C LEU A 131 -3.26 5.25 4.77
N LEU A 132 -2.95 6.48 5.21
CA LEU A 132 -1.71 6.77 5.93
C LEU A 132 -1.61 5.99 7.25
N CYS A 133 -2.71 5.85 7.98
CA CYS A 133 -2.80 5.11 9.24
C CYS A 133 -3.17 3.63 9.08
N PHE A 134 -3.39 3.14 7.86
CA PHE A 134 -3.73 1.74 7.68
C PHE A 134 -2.52 0.87 8.04
N PHE A 135 -2.70 -0.15 8.88
CA PHE A 135 -1.57 -0.92 9.43
C PHE A 135 -0.56 -1.45 8.39
N PRO A 136 -0.94 -1.87 7.16
CA PRO A 136 0.05 -2.30 6.17
C PRO A 136 0.93 -1.16 5.68
N ASN A 137 0.41 0.07 5.67
CA ASN A 137 1.19 1.24 5.32
C ASN A 137 2.06 1.68 6.50
N LEU A 138 1.54 1.67 7.74
CA LEU A 138 2.32 1.90 8.95
C LEU A 138 3.54 0.98 9.04
N MET A 139 3.32 -0.34 9.02
CA MET A 139 4.41 -1.31 8.98
C MET A 139 5.35 -1.11 7.78
N GLY A 140 4.82 -0.59 6.68
CA GLY A 140 5.58 -0.31 5.47
C GLY A 140 6.57 0.84 5.65
N TYR A 141 6.12 2.01 6.11
CA TYR A 141 7.01 3.16 6.24
C TYR A 141 7.87 3.15 7.52
N GLU A 142 7.48 2.40 8.55
CA GLU A 142 8.30 2.17 9.75
C GLU A 142 9.37 1.11 9.54
N ASN A 143 9.02 0.00 8.88
CA ASN A 143 9.90 -1.17 8.79
C ASN A 143 10.17 -1.57 7.33
N VAL A 144 9.16 -2.04 6.58
CA VAL A 144 9.36 -2.64 5.24
C VAL A 144 9.34 -1.57 4.13
N TYR A 145 10.29 -0.64 4.18
CA TYR A 145 10.26 0.61 3.40
C TYR A 145 10.15 0.45 1.88
N ARG A 146 10.89 -0.52 1.31
CA ARG A 146 10.85 -0.85 -0.12
C ARG A 146 9.47 -1.29 -0.58
N GLN A 147 8.81 -2.10 0.24
CA GLN A 147 7.44 -2.55 -0.01
C GLN A 147 6.46 -1.38 0.06
N TYR A 148 6.63 -0.44 1.00
CA TYR A 148 5.77 0.74 1.08
C TYR A 148 5.82 1.57 -0.20
N ILE A 149 7.03 1.91 -0.68
CA ILE A 149 7.25 2.65 -1.93
C ILE A 149 6.58 1.91 -3.10
N ALA A 150 6.87 0.62 -3.25
CA ALA A 150 6.29 -0.21 -4.31
C ALA A 150 4.76 -0.31 -4.21
N THR A 151 4.20 -0.34 -3.01
CA THR A 151 2.74 -0.36 -2.78
C THR A 151 2.11 0.93 -3.28
N ILE A 152 2.62 2.10 -2.88
CA ILE A 152 2.08 3.39 -3.31
C ILE A 152 2.22 3.58 -4.83
N LEU A 153 3.34 3.18 -5.43
CA LEU A 153 3.53 3.20 -6.88
C LEU A 153 2.56 2.25 -7.61
N THR A 154 2.30 1.07 -7.04
CA THR A 154 1.31 0.11 -7.56
C THR A 154 -0.09 0.69 -7.51
N LEU A 155 -0.49 1.26 -6.38
CA LEU A 155 -1.79 1.94 -6.25
C LEU A 155 -1.92 3.10 -7.25
N TYR A 156 -0.84 3.85 -7.46
CA TYR A 156 -0.81 4.91 -8.46
C TYR A 156 -0.98 4.37 -9.89
N ALA A 157 -0.28 3.29 -10.25
CA ALA A 157 -0.42 2.61 -11.54
C ALA A 157 -1.87 2.15 -11.78
N ILE A 158 -2.49 1.52 -10.77
CA ILE A 158 -3.89 1.07 -10.80
C ILE A 158 -4.81 2.29 -10.93
N SER A 159 -4.55 3.40 -10.24
CA SER A 159 -5.36 4.62 -10.32
C SER A 159 -5.38 5.22 -11.73
N ILE A 160 -4.26 5.15 -12.45
CA ILE A 160 -4.15 5.59 -13.85
C ILE A 160 -4.96 4.66 -14.75
N ALA A 161 -4.82 3.34 -14.58
CA ALA A 161 -5.55 2.35 -15.37
C ALA A 161 -7.07 2.48 -15.17
N TYR A 162 -7.51 2.66 -13.93
CA TYR A 162 -8.92 2.87 -13.58
C TYR A 162 -9.50 4.14 -14.20
N LYS A 163 -8.74 5.25 -14.22
CA LYS A 163 -9.16 6.52 -14.81
C LYS A 163 -9.27 6.48 -16.34
N ASN A 164 -8.44 5.67 -17.00
CA ASN A 164 -8.43 5.54 -18.46
C ASN A 164 -9.57 4.68 -19.02
N SER A 165 -10.41 4.10 -18.17
CA SER A 165 -11.68 3.49 -18.59
C SER A 165 -12.72 4.51 -19.07
N PHE A 166 -12.40 5.81 -19.02
CA PHE A 166 -13.12 6.91 -19.69
C PHE A 166 -12.43 7.27 -21.03
N PRO A 167 -13.15 7.69 -22.08
CA PRO A 167 -12.75 7.49 -23.50
C PRO A 167 -11.52 8.25 -24.03
N ILE A 168 -10.79 9.03 -23.21
CA ILE A 168 -9.74 9.93 -23.69
C ILE A 168 -8.36 9.23 -23.59
N ARG A 169 -8.01 8.54 -24.68
CA ARG A 169 -7.01 7.47 -24.89
C ARG A 169 -5.49 7.81 -24.82
N LYS A 170 -5.00 8.87 -24.16
CA LYS A 170 -3.54 9.21 -24.21
C LYS A 170 -2.66 8.76 -23.04
N LYS A 171 -3.18 8.15 -21.98
CA LYS A 171 -2.41 7.84 -20.75
C LYS A 171 -2.25 6.36 -20.41
N GLU A 172 -2.55 5.45 -21.34
CA GLU A 172 -2.52 4.00 -21.06
C GLU A 172 -1.12 3.46 -20.73
N PHE A 173 -0.08 3.99 -21.39
CA PHE A 173 1.29 3.50 -21.20
C PHE A 173 1.87 3.84 -19.83
N LYS A 174 1.44 4.97 -19.23
CA LYS A 174 1.93 5.42 -17.92
C LYS A 174 1.65 4.41 -16.81
N SER A 175 0.50 3.73 -16.82
CA SER A 175 0.22 2.72 -15.80
C SER A 175 1.20 1.56 -15.85
N TYR A 176 1.64 1.16 -17.05
CA TYR A 176 2.60 0.07 -17.23
C TYR A 176 4.00 0.45 -16.77
N ILE A 177 4.44 1.69 -17.05
CA ILE A 177 5.72 2.19 -16.54
C ILE A 177 5.72 2.15 -15.01
N PHE A 178 4.69 2.69 -14.35
CA PHE A 178 4.68 2.78 -12.89
C PHE A 178 4.62 1.42 -12.19
N ILE A 179 3.92 0.43 -12.74
CA ILE A 179 3.93 -0.92 -12.15
C ILE A 179 5.27 -1.63 -12.37
N ILE A 180 5.97 -1.36 -13.48
CA ILE A 180 7.33 -1.88 -13.71
C ILE A 180 8.29 -1.26 -12.69
N ILE A 181 8.26 0.07 -12.55
CA ILE A 181 9.06 0.78 -11.52
C ILE A 181 8.73 0.23 -10.12
N ALA A 182 7.46 0.02 -9.80
CA ALA A 182 7.05 -0.58 -8.52
C ALA A 182 7.63 -1.99 -8.32
N GLY A 183 7.56 -2.84 -9.35
CA GLY A 183 8.14 -4.19 -9.34
C GLY A 183 9.65 -4.18 -9.11
N LEU A 184 10.34 -3.20 -9.70
CA LEU A 184 11.78 -3.00 -9.55
C LEU A 184 12.17 -2.30 -8.22
N CYS A 185 11.20 -1.76 -7.48
CA CYS A 185 11.38 -1.37 -6.08
C CYS A 185 11.17 -2.57 -5.14
N HIS A 186 10.17 -3.42 -5.44
CA HIS A 186 9.89 -4.63 -4.69
C HIS A 186 9.09 -5.63 -5.53
N ASN A 187 9.63 -6.84 -5.72
CA ASN A 187 9.15 -7.81 -6.73
C ASN A 187 7.68 -8.21 -6.60
N VAL A 188 7.11 -8.16 -5.39
CA VAL A 188 5.69 -8.48 -5.15
C VAL A 188 4.75 -7.60 -5.99
N ALA A 189 5.15 -6.37 -6.32
CA ALA A 189 4.32 -5.50 -7.16
C ALA A 189 4.07 -6.08 -8.57
N PHE A 190 4.99 -6.90 -9.12
CA PHE A 190 4.78 -7.57 -10.41
C PHE A 190 3.61 -8.56 -10.39
N LEU A 191 3.30 -9.14 -9.23
CA LEU A 191 2.15 -10.03 -9.09
C LEU A 191 0.83 -9.31 -9.40
N PHE A 192 0.77 -7.99 -9.22
CA PHE A 192 -0.42 -7.19 -9.49
C PHE A 192 -0.50 -6.66 -10.94
N PHE A 193 0.46 -7.01 -11.81
CA PHE A 193 0.47 -6.59 -13.21
C PHE A 193 -0.80 -6.97 -14.01
N PRO A 194 -1.41 -8.17 -13.84
CA PRO A 194 -2.64 -8.54 -14.54
C PRO A 194 -3.81 -7.60 -14.25
N LEU A 195 -3.86 -7.00 -13.06
CA LEU A 195 -4.94 -6.09 -12.66
C LEU A 195 -5.10 -4.92 -13.63
N LEU A 196 -4.00 -4.40 -14.18
CA LEU A 196 -4.04 -3.30 -15.12
C LEU A 196 -4.82 -3.67 -16.39
N PHE A 197 -4.71 -4.91 -16.86
CA PHE A 197 -5.43 -5.39 -18.04
C PHE A 197 -6.89 -5.65 -17.74
N LEU A 198 -7.20 -6.24 -16.58
CA LEU A 198 -8.57 -6.48 -16.12
C LEU A 198 -9.34 -5.16 -15.98
N LEU A 199 -8.73 -4.13 -15.38
CA LEU A 199 -9.34 -2.81 -15.23
C LEU A 199 -9.56 -2.09 -16.56
N LYS A 200 -8.65 -2.29 -17.53
CA LYS A 200 -8.77 -1.79 -18.91
C LYS A 200 -9.69 -2.65 -19.79
N LYS A 201 -10.44 -3.59 -19.22
CA LYS A 201 -11.36 -4.53 -19.91
C LYS A 201 -10.67 -5.45 -20.94
N ARG A 202 -9.35 -5.60 -20.88
CA ARG A 202 -8.58 -6.56 -21.69
C ARG A 202 -8.57 -7.93 -21.01
N PHE A 203 -9.76 -8.49 -20.79
CA PHE A 203 -9.97 -9.65 -19.91
C PHE A 203 -9.18 -10.89 -20.33
N LYS A 204 -9.12 -11.23 -21.62
CA LYS A 204 -8.38 -12.40 -22.12
C LYS A 204 -6.90 -12.35 -21.72
N LEU A 205 -6.25 -11.21 -21.97
CA LEU A 205 -4.85 -11.01 -21.62
C LEU A 205 -4.65 -10.94 -20.10
N GLY A 206 -5.56 -10.30 -19.37
CA GLY A 206 -5.52 -10.28 -17.90
C GLY A 206 -5.59 -11.69 -17.31
N ILE A 207 -6.54 -12.52 -17.75
CA ILE A 207 -6.70 -13.91 -17.30
C ILE A 207 -5.47 -14.75 -17.66
N PHE A 208 -4.95 -14.62 -18.89
CA PHE A 208 -3.74 -15.33 -19.30
C PHE A 208 -2.54 -14.99 -18.41
N LEU A 209 -2.31 -13.71 -18.12
CA LEU A 209 -1.23 -13.28 -17.21
C LEU A 209 -1.48 -13.72 -15.77
N SER A 210 -2.73 -13.74 -15.31
CA SER A 210 -3.09 -14.27 -13.99
C SER A 210 -2.76 -15.76 -13.87
N LEU A 211 -3.00 -16.56 -14.91
CA LEU A 211 -2.65 -17.99 -14.94
C LEU A 211 -1.14 -18.20 -14.93
N ILE A 212 -0.37 -17.36 -15.65
CA ILE A 212 1.10 -17.41 -15.59
C ILE A 212 1.58 -17.19 -14.15
N ILE A 213 1.00 -16.21 -13.44
CA ILE A 213 1.38 -15.93 -12.05
C ILE A 213 1.03 -17.10 -11.13
N PHE A 214 -0.16 -17.69 -11.30
CA PHE A 214 -0.60 -18.86 -10.56
C PHE A 214 0.39 -20.04 -10.74
N ILE A 215 0.79 -20.33 -11.99
CA ILE A 215 1.75 -21.42 -12.26
C ILE A 215 3.16 -21.09 -11.73
N ALA A 216 3.56 -19.81 -11.75
CA ALA A 216 4.90 -19.39 -11.34
C ALA A 216 5.08 -19.32 -9.81
N LEU A 217 4.02 -19.05 -9.05
CA LEU A 217 4.10 -18.87 -7.59
C LEU A 217 4.71 -20.08 -6.85
N PRO A 218 4.31 -21.34 -7.12
CA PRO A 218 4.96 -22.52 -6.55
C PRO A 218 6.44 -22.67 -6.93
N MET A 219 6.83 -22.27 -8.14
CA MET A 219 8.23 -22.33 -8.56
C MET A 219 9.09 -21.29 -7.84
N LEU A 220 8.49 -20.21 -7.37
CA LEU A 220 9.17 -19.16 -6.61
C LEU A 220 9.30 -19.54 -5.12
N SER A 221 8.37 -20.32 -4.57
CA SER A 221 8.45 -20.76 -3.16
C SER A 221 9.63 -21.68 -2.90
N SER A 222 9.93 -22.60 -3.82
CA SER A 222 11.05 -23.54 -3.70
C SER A 222 12.43 -22.88 -3.68
N SER A 223 12.52 -21.58 -3.94
CA SER A 223 13.78 -20.81 -3.97
C SER A 223 14.05 -20.00 -2.68
N LYS A 224 13.13 -19.97 -1.72
CA LYS A 224 13.24 -19.16 -0.50
C LYS A 224 13.25 -20.03 0.76
N SER A 225 14.09 -19.66 1.72
CA SER A 225 14.09 -20.28 3.06
C SER A 225 12.78 -20.02 3.80
N GLU A 226 12.32 -21.02 4.53
CA GLU A 226 11.16 -20.93 5.41
C GLU A 226 11.55 -20.08 6.63
N GLY A 227 11.15 -18.81 6.62
CA GLY A 227 11.20 -17.95 7.79
C GLY A 227 9.78 -17.56 8.17
N GLU A 228 9.41 -17.72 9.44
CA GLU A 228 8.25 -17.05 10.00
C GLU A 228 8.72 -15.74 10.64
N THR A 229 8.23 -14.61 10.15
CA THR A 229 8.39 -13.33 10.84
C THR A 229 7.02 -12.73 11.17
N GLY A 230 6.89 -12.24 12.40
CA GLY A 230 5.69 -11.61 12.94
C GLY A 230 4.73 -12.57 13.66
N GLU A 231 4.24 -12.13 14.81
CA GLU A 231 3.40 -12.91 15.75
C GLU A 231 2.03 -13.31 15.18
N VAL A 232 1.51 -12.58 14.18
CA VAL A 232 0.17 -12.84 13.63
C VAL A 232 0.22 -13.96 12.58
N PRO A 233 -0.55 -15.05 12.76
CA PRO A 233 -0.63 -16.14 11.77
C PRO A 233 -1.18 -15.67 10.43
N VAL A 234 -0.71 -16.28 9.34
CA VAL A 234 -1.09 -15.88 7.97
C VAL A 234 -2.59 -16.12 7.72
N GLU A 235 -3.15 -17.15 8.34
CA GLU A 235 -4.55 -17.55 8.25
C GLU A 235 -5.50 -16.44 8.72
N PHE A 236 -5.07 -15.64 9.70
CA PHE A 236 -5.84 -14.50 10.17
C PHE A 236 -6.06 -13.46 9.06
N PHE A 237 -5.06 -13.27 8.20
CA PHE A 237 -5.19 -12.39 7.04
C PHE A 237 -6.19 -12.92 6.00
N LEU A 238 -6.32 -14.25 5.86
CA LEU A 238 -7.34 -14.84 5.00
C LEU A 238 -8.76 -14.57 5.53
N ILE A 239 -8.95 -14.70 6.85
CA ILE A 239 -10.23 -14.40 7.51
C ILE A 239 -10.60 -12.93 7.28
N ILE A 240 -9.68 -12.00 7.57
CA ILE A 240 -9.91 -10.56 7.34
C ILE A 240 -10.24 -10.28 5.87
N THR A 241 -9.47 -10.84 4.95
CA THR A 241 -9.70 -10.65 3.51
C THR A 241 -11.09 -11.15 3.11
N THR A 242 -11.50 -12.30 3.64
CA THR A 242 -12.83 -12.88 3.37
C THR A 242 -13.94 -12.00 3.93
N ILE A 243 -13.79 -11.47 5.14
CA ILE A 243 -14.73 -10.51 5.75
C ILE A 243 -14.84 -9.26 4.87
N LEU A 244 -13.72 -8.69 4.42
CA LEU A 244 -13.71 -7.51 3.56
C LEU A 244 -14.33 -7.79 2.19
N TYR A 245 -14.14 -8.98 1.64
CA TYR A 245 -14.75 -9.41 0.39
C TYR A 245 -16.27 -9.53 0.53
N ILE A 246 -16.76 -10.18 1.60
CA ILE A 246 -18.20 -10.27 1.90
C ILE A 246 -18.78 -8.88 2.11
N PHE A 247 -18.11 -8.02 2.87
CA PHE A 247 -18.53 -6.64 3.09
C PHE A 247 -18.64 -5.87 1.75
N TYR A 248 -17.66 -6.03 0.86
CA TYR A 248 -17.72 -5.47 -0.47
C TYR A 248 -18.94 -5.97 -1.27
N LEU A 249 -19.27 -7.27 -1.22
CA LEU A 249 -20.45 -7.81 -1.89
C LEU A 249 -21.75 -7.22 -1.35
N ILE A 250 -21.86 -7.09 -0.02
CA ILE A 250 -23.04 -6.51 0.66
C ILE A 250 -23.26 -5.07 0.21
N ILE A 251 -22.21 -4.23 0.19
CA ILE A 251 -22.30 -2.82 -0.24
C ILE A 251 -22.84 -2.70 -1.67
N ASN A 252 -22.46 -3.63 -2.55
CA ASN A 252 -22.89 -3.65 -3.94
C ASN A 252 -24.17 -4.47 -4.16
N SER A 253 -24.83 -4.94 -3.10
CA SER A 253 -26.03 -5.79 -3.16
C SER A 253 -25.85 -7.00 -4.09
N PHE A 254 -24.65 -7.60 -4.09
CA PHE A 254 -24.25 -8.71 -4.97
C PHE A 254 -24.35 -8.42 -6.48
N ARG A 255 -24.52 -7.16 -6.88
CA ARG A 255 -24.60 -6.74 -8.30
C ARG A 255 -23.26 -6.16 -8.72
N LEU A 256 -22.37 -7.02 -9.19
CA LEU A 256 -21.04 -6.62 -9.66
C LEU A 256 -20.96 -6.49 -11.18
N THR A 257 -20.21 -5.50 -11.65
CA THR A 257 -19.85 -5.41 -13.07
C THR A 257 -18.85 -6.51 -13.42
N LYS A 258 -18.82 -6.93 -14.69
CA LYS A 258 -17.85 -7.91 -15.20
C LYS A 258 -16.40 -7.56 -14.82
N THR A 259 -16.03 -6.28 -14.89
CA THR A 259 -14.70 -5.80 -14.47
C THR A 259 -14.44 -6.05 -12.99
N ASN A 260 -15.39 -5.73 -12.12
CA ASN A 260 -15.22 -5.94 -10.67
C ASN A 260 -15.14 -7.42 -10.32
N ILE A 261 -15.91 -8.28 -11.01
CA ILE A 261 -15.84 -9.74 -10.80
C ILE A 261 -14.42 -10.24 -11.08
N TYR A 262 -13.88 -10.05 -12.29
CA TYR A 262 -12.53 -10.54 -12.60
C TYR A 262 -11.46 -9.92 -11.72
N PHE A 263 -11.58 -8.62 -11.44
CA PHE A 263 -10.64 -7.90 -10.59
C PHE A 263 -10.59 -8.51 -9.18
N LEU A 264 -11.75 -8.66 -8.52
CA LEU A 264 -11.79 -9.16 -7.15
C LEU A 264 -11.48 -10.65 -7.08
N SER A 265 -11.96 -11.44 -8.05
CA SER A 265 -11.60 -12.86 -8.15
C SER A 265 -10.10 -13.04 -8.26
N PHE A 266 -9.42 -12.24 -9.09
CA PHE A 266 -7.97 -12.28 -9.19
C PHE A 266 -7.29 -11.99 -7.85
N VAL A 267 -7.67 -10.88 -7.19
CA VAL A 267 -7.06 -10.50 -5.91
C VAL A 267 -7.30 -11.56 -4.84
N PHE A 268 -8.52 -12.11 -4.77
CA PHE A 268 -8.87 -13.14 -3.80
C PHE A 268 -8.10 -14.45 -4.06
N ILE A 269 -8.05 -14.91 -5.32
CA ILE A 269 -7.29 -16.10 -5.72
C ILE A 269 -5.81 -15.92 -5.38
N LEU A 270 -5.22 -14.77 -5.74
CA LEU A 270 -3.82 -14.48 -5.46
C LEU A 270 -3.52 -14.52 -3.96
N ILE A 271 -4.41 -13.99 -3.13
CA ILE A 271 -4.27 -14.07 -1.66
C ILE A 271 -4.33 -15.54 -1.21
N THR A 272 -5.39 -16.27 -1.58
CA THR A 272 -5.57 -17.66 -1.14
C THR A 272 -4.39 -18.54 -1.54
N GLU A 273 -3.94 -18.40 -2.78
CA GLU A 273 -2.81 -19.13 -3.31
C GLU A 273 -1.51 -18.74 -2.61
N SER A 274 -1.30 -17.43 -2.35
CA SER A 274 -0.09 -16.98 -1.65
C SER A 274 0.00 -17.58 -0.25
N ILE A 275 -1.12 -17.78 0.44
CA ILE A 275 -1.18 -18.34 1.79
C ILE A 275 -0.96 -19.86 1.76
N ILE A 276 -1.50 -20.56 0.75
CA ILE A 276 -1.35 -22.01 0.62
C ILE A 276 0.07 -22.40 0.17
N VAL A 277 0.66 -21.62 -0.74
CA VAL A 277 1.88 -22.00 -1.46
C VAL A 277 3.14 -21.34 -0.88
N LEU A 278 3.04 -20.13 -0.32
CA LEU A 278 4.20 -19.39 0.17
C LEU A 278 4.27 -19.39 1.71
N THR A 279 5.49 -19.39 2.22
CA THR A 279 5.80 -19.29 3.65
C THR A 279 5.51 -17.90 4.21
N GLY A 280 5.41 -17.84 5.55
CA GLY A 280 4.81 -16.75 6.34
C GLY A 280 5.10 -15.32 5.91
N VAL A 281 6.36 -14.97 5.65
CA VAL A 281 6.72 -13.59 5.30
C VAL A 281 6.25 -13.21 3.90
N ALA A 282 6.47 -14.09 2.92
CA ALA A 282 6.19 -13.78 1.52
C ALA A 282 4.69 -13.62 1.27
N SER A 283 3.87 -14.48 1.88
CA SER A 283 2.41 -14.39 1.84
C SER A 283 1.91 -13.11 2.51
N LYS A 284 2.38 -12.79 3.73
CA LYS A 284 2.04 -11.53 4.43
C LYS A 284 2.30 -10.29 3.57
N ARG A 285 3.44 -10.24 2.85
CA ARG A 285 3.74 -9.12 1.94
C ARG A 285 2.72 -8.98 0.81
N ILE A 286 2.33 -10.08 0.17
CA ILE A 286 1.31 -10.07 -0.90
C ILE A 286 -0.03 -9.62 -0.34
N VAL A 287 -0.43 -10.13 0.82
CA VAL A 287 -1.71 -9.76 1.43
C VAL A 287 -1.73 -8.28 1.81
N MET A 288 -0.64 -7.72 2.34
CA MET A 288 -0.54 -6.29 2.65
C MET A 288 -0.73 -5.38 1.42
N PHE A 289 -0.18 -5.75 0.26
CA PHE A 289 -0.48 -5.05 -1.00
C PHE A 289 -1.96 -5.17 -1.36
N ALA A 290 -2.49 -6.39 -1.29
CA ALA A 290 -3.85 -6.68 -1.70
C ALA A 290 -4.90 -5.99 -0.80
N LEU A 291 -4.66 -5.90 0.51
CA LEU A 291 -5.53 -5.21 1.46
C LEU A 291 -5.65 -3.72 1.13
N ASN A 292 -4.54 -3.05 0.79
CA ASN A 292 -4.56 -1.66 0.35
C ASN A 292 -5.43 -1.47 -0.90
N ILE A 293 -5.31 -2.39 -1.86
CA ILE A 293 -6.11 -2.39 -3.09
C ILE A 293 -7.60 -2.62 -2.75
N ILE A 294 -7.93 -3.64 -1.97
CA ILE A 294 -9.30 -3.96 -1.55
C ILE A 294 -9.94 -2.76 -0.83
N LEU A 295 -9.23 -2.13 0.10
CA LEU A 295 -9.71 -0.97 0.84
C LEU A 295 -10.13 0.17 -0.10
N ILE A 296 -9.31 0.51 -1.09
CA ILE A 296 -9.67 1.54 -2.09
C ILE A 296 -10.97 1.19 -2.81
N PHE A 297 -11.14 -0.06 -3.24
CA PHE A 297 -12.34 -0.47 -3.97
C PHE A 297 -13.58 -0.53 -3.07
N ILE A 298 -13.45 -0.88 -1.78
CA ILE A 298 -14.53 -0.77 -0.79
C ILE A 298 -14.96 0.70 -0.64
N ILE A 299 -14.01 1.63 -0.48
CA ILE A 299 -14.30 3.07 -0.36
C ILE A 299 -15.06 3.57 -1.61
N ILE A 300 -14.61 3.18 -2.81
CA ILE A 300 -15.28 3.53 -4.07
C ILE A 300 -16.71 2.97 -4.11
N SER A 301 -16.92 1.73 -3.68
CA SER A 301 -18.25 1.11 -3.62
C SER A 301 -19.16 1.78 -2.61
N LEU A 302 -18.66 2.15 -1.42
CA LEU A 302 -19.41 2.93 -0.44
C LEU A 302 -19.85 4.29 -0.99
N GLN A 303 -18.96 4.98 -1.68
CA GLN A 303 -19.26 6.26 -2.33
C GLN A 303 -20.35 6.14 -3.42
N ARG A 304 -20.37 5.03 -4.16
CA ARG A 304 -21.36 4.75 -5.23
C ARG A 304 -22.63 4.06 -4.75
N SER A 305 -22.67 3.61 -3.49
CA SER A 305 -23.82 2.94 -2.90
C SER A 305 -25.08 3.82 -2.91
N ARG A 306 -26.24 3.16 -2.89
CA ARG A 306 -27.56 3.80 -2.75
C ARG A 306 -27.92 4.13 -1.29
N PHE A 307 -26.99 3.99 -0.36
CA PHE A 307 -27.24 4.27 1.05
C PHE A 307 -27.67 5.73 1.29
N SER A 308 -28.51 5.97 2.30
CA SER A 308 -28.73 7.31 2.81
C SER A 308 -27.40 7.91 3.32
N LEU A 309 -27.34 9.23 3.51
CA LEU A 309 -26.12 9.86 4.04
C LEU A 309 -25.76 9.32 5.43
N MET A 310 -26.77 9.07 6.28
CA MET A 310 -26.58 8.51 7.62
C MET A 310 -25.97 7.11 7.56
N ASN A 311 -26.54 6.21 6.74
CA ASN A 311 -26.03 4.85 6.58
C ASN A 311 -24.62 4.85 5.99
N TYR A 312 -24.34 5.72 5.01
CA TYR A 312 -23.00 5.88 4.47
C TYR A 312 -21.99 6.28 5.54
N ARG A 313 -22.30 7.30 6.36
CA ARG A 313 -21.43 7.75 7.45
C ARG A 313 -21.17 6.63 8.45
N PHE A 314 -22.22 5.89 8.82
CA PHE A 314 -22.10 4.73 9.71
C PHE A 314 -21.14 3.67 9.15
N PHE A 315 -21.34 3.22 7.90
CA PHE A 315 -20.49 2.20 7.29
C PHE A 315 -19.04 2.66 7.06
N VAL A 316 -18.83 3.95 6.74
CA VAL A 316 -17.48 4.51 6.61
C VAL A 316 -16.79 4.58 7.97
N LEU A 317 -17.48 4.99 9.03
CA LEU A 317 -16.94 4.99 10.37
C LEU A 317 -16.59 3.57 10.82
N LEU A 318 -17.49 2.61 10.61
CA LEU A 318 -17.24 1.19 10.89
C LEU A 318 -16.00 0.69 10.14
N LEU A 319 -15.88 1.02 8.85
CA LEU A 319 -14.70 0.69 8.05
C LEU A 319 -13.43 1.32 8.63
N CYS A 320 -13.46 2.60 9.01
CA CYS A 320 -12.31 3.28 9.61
C CYS A 320 -11.90 2.60 10.92
N PHE A 321 -12.84 2.31 11.82
CA PHE A 321 -12.52 1.58 13.05
C PHE A 321 -11.91 0.21 12.76
N PHE A 322 -12.51 -0.56 11.84
CA PHE A 322 -12.01 -1.89 11.50
C PHE A 322 -10.62 -1.86 10.84
N MET A 323 -10.29 -0.84 10.05
CA MET A 323 -8.98 -0.68 9.42
C MET A 323 -7.91 -0.11 10.36
N LEU A 324 -8.28 0.72 11.34
CA LEU A 324 -7.34 1.35 12.28
C LEU A 324 -7.08 0.48 13.53
N ALA A 325 -8.06 -0.33 13.95
CA ALA A 325 -7.95 -1.19 15.13
C ALA A 325 -6.74 -2.13 15.13
N PRO A 326 -6.35 -2.79 14.01
CA PRO A 326 -5.22 -3.70 13.99
C PRO A 326 -3.90 -3.06 14.46
N THR A 327 -3.71 -1.75 14.24
CA THR A 327 -2.52 -1.06 14.73
C THR A 327 -2.44 -1.04 16.25
N PHE A 328 -3.58 -0.87 16.93
CA PHE A 328 -3.63 -0.80 18.40
C PHE A 328 -3.74 -2.18 19.06
N LEU A 329 -4.30 -3.15 18.35
CA LEU A 329 -4.50 -4.51 18.87
C LEU A 329 -3.29 -5.42 18.64
N SER A 330 -2.54 -5.21 17.56
CA SER A 330 -1.35 -6.01 17.25
C SER A 330 -0.14 -5.44 17.97
N ASN A 331 0.45 -6.23 18.87
CA ASN A 331 1.65 -5.84 19.62
C ASN A 331 2.76 -5.36 18.67
N SER A 332 3.01 -6.09 17.58
CA SER A 332 4.03 -5.73 16.58
C SER A 332 3.88 -4.33 15.99
N SER A 333 2.67 -3.89 15.66
CA SER A 333 2.41 -2.58 15.05
C SER A 333 2.39 -1.48 16.09
N PHE A 334 1.85 -1.78 17.27
CA PHE A 334 1.76 -0.82 18.35
C PHE A 334 3.13 -0.47 18.92
N GLN A 335 4.03 -1.45 19.03
CA GLN A 335 5.40 -1.22 19.52
C GLN A 335 6.20 -0.28 18.61
N MET A 336 5.95 -0.28 17.29
CA MET A 336 6.59 0.68 16.37
C MET A 336 6.26 2.13 16.75
N LEU A 337 5.02 2.38 17.20
CA LEU A 337 4.60 3.72 17.63
C LEU A 337 5.13 4.10 19.03
N LEU A 338 5.53 3.12 19.84
CA LEU A 338 5.96 3.32 21.23
C LEU A 338 7.46 3.52 21.37
N THR A 339 8.24 3.30 20.32
CA THR A 339 9.70 3.34 20.40
C THR A 339 10.21 4.76 20.62
N THR A 340 10.75 5.02 21.82
CA THR A 340 11.62 6.17 22.10
C THR A 340 13.05 5.69 22.09
N ASN A 341 13.85 6.16 21.12
CA ASN A 341 15.27 5.87 20.94
C ASN A 341 15.59 4.40 20.58
N LYS A 342 15.73 4.13 19.29
CA LYS A 342 16.49 3.01 18.72
C LYS A 342 17.73 3.54 18.05
#